data_AF-A0A352YSE0-F1
#
_entry.id   AF-A0A352YSE0-F1
#
_cell.length_a   1.000
_cell.length_b   1.000
_cell.length_c   1.000
_cell.angle_alpha   90.00
_cell.angle_beta   90.00
_cell.angle_gamma   90.00
#
_symmetry.space_group_name_H-M   'P 1'
#
loop_
_entity.id
_entity.type
_entity.pdbx_description
1 polymer ?
#
loop_
_entity_poly.entity_id
_entity_poly.type
_entity_poly.pdbx_seq_one_letter_code
_entity_poly.pdbx_strand_id
1 'polypeptide(L)' 'MNRIKISAAQFENRSGDKEYNLGVIERLTEKAAEEGSRVIAFHECSVTGYT' A
#
# COMPACT_ATOMS: atom_id res chain seq x y z
N MET A 1 -7.20 -12.86 -22.81
CA MET A 1 -6.66 -12.03 -21.71
C MET A 1 -6.69 -12.82 -20.42
N ASN A 2 -5.61 -12.80 -19.63
CA ASN A 2 -5.55 -13.47 -18.34
C ASN A 2 -6.19 -12.59 -17.26
N ARG A 3 -6.97 -13.19 -16.36
CA ARG A 3 -7.51 -12.47 -15.19
C ARG A 3 -6.36 -12.14 -14.24
N ILE A 4 -6.29 -10.90 -13.78
CA ILE A 4 -5.37 -10.47 -12.73
C ILE A 4 -6.17 -9.93 -11.55
N LYS A 5 -5.73 -10.24 -10.34
CA LYS A 5 -6.26 -9.66 -9.11
C LYS A 5 -5.45 -8.42 -8.76
N ILE A 6 -6.15 -7.32 -8.47
CA ILE A 6 -5.55 -6.03 -8.10
C ILE A 6 -6.15 -5.62 -6.75
N SER A 7 -5.30 -5.20 -5.82
CA SER A 7 -5.73 -4.62 -4.54
C SER A 7 -5.62 -3.10 -4.59
N ALA A 8 -6.56 -2.41 -3.95
CA ALA A 8 -6.44 -1.00 -3.60
C ALA A 8 -6.39 -0.91 -2.08
N ALA A 9 -5.41 -0.20 -1.54
CA ALA A 9 -5.20 -0.10 -0.10
C ALA A 9 -5.28 1.35 0.38
N GLN A 10 -5.98 1.53 1.49
CA GLN A 10 -6.13 2.79 2.19
C GLN A 10 -5.65 2.62 3.64
N PHE A 11 -4.83 3.55 4.10
CA PHE A 11 -4.41 3.65 5.49
C PHE A 11 -4.23 5.12 5.86
N GLU A 12 -4.19 5.41 7.16
CA GLU A 12 -3.87 6.75 7.65
C GLU A 12 -2.35 6.91 7.65
N ASN A 13 -1.81 7.73 6.75
CA ASN A 13 -0.39 8.05 6.76
C ASN A 13 -0.04 8.92 7.97
N ARG A 14 1.23 8.91 8.36
CA ARG A 14 1.80 9.89 9.27
C ARG A 14 2.69 10.84 8.50
N SER A 15 2.31 12.12 8.53
CA SER A 15 3.07 13.21 7.92
C SER A 15 4.52 13.24 8.38
N GLY A 16 5.46 13.18 7.43
CA GLY A 16 6.91 13.18 7.68
C GLY A 16 7.51 11.87 8.23
N ASP A 17 6.69 10.97 8.78
CA ASP A 17 7.12 9.69 9.36
C ASP A 17 7.13 8.58 8.29
N LYS A 18 8.17 8.61 7.44
CA LYS A 18 8.34 7.66 6.33
C LYS A 18 8.53 6.23 6.81
N GLU A 19 9.21 6.02 7.94
CA GLU A 19 9.44 4.68 8.50
C GLU A 19 8.11 4.01 8.85
N TYR A 20 7.22 4.73 9.55
CA TYR A 20 5.88 4.22 9.82
C TYR A 20 5.12 3.92 8.52
N ASN A 21 5.09 4.87 7.59
CA ASN A 21 4.32 4.73 6.35
C ASN A 21 4.81 3.56 5.50
N LEU A 22 6.13 3.41 5.35
CA LEU A 22 6.74 2.29 4.63
C LEU A 22 6.46 0.97 5.33
N GLY A 23 6.50 0.91 6.66
CA GLY A 23 6.12 -0.30 7.40
C GLY A 23 4.65 -0.69 7.22
N VAL A 24 3.74 0.28 7.11
CA VAL A 24 2.33 0.00 6.79
C VAL A 24 2.18 -0.49 5.34
N ILE A 25 2.87 0.13 4.38
CA ILE A 25 2.89 -0.29 2.97
C ILE A 25 3.43 -1.71 2.83
N GLU A 26 4.51 -2.06 3.54
CA GLU A 26 5.10 -3.40 3.55
C GLU A 26 4.08 -4.45 4.00
N ARG A 27 3.48 -4.27 5.18
CA ARG A 27 2.46 -5.19 5.72
C ARG A 27 1.24 -5.36 4.80
N LEU A 28 0.79 -4.26 4.17
CA LEU A 28 -0.35 -4.32 3.24
C LEU A 28 0.02 -4.99 1.92
N THR A 29 1.27 -4.84 1.48
CA THR A 29 1.81 -5.51 0.28
C THR A 29 1.93 -7.01 0.52
N GLU A 30 2.44 -7.43 1.69
CA GLU A 30 2.50 -8.84 2.10
C GLU A 30 1.11 -9.48 2.07
N LYS A 31 0.13 -8.85 2.74
CA LYS A 31 -1.26 -9.32 2.73
C LYS A 31 -1.83 -9.43 1.32
N ALA A 32 -1.60 -8.43 0.46
CA ALA A 32 -2.08 -8.47 -0.92
C ALA A 32 -1.44 -9.62 -1.73
N ALA A 33 -0.15 -9.89 -1.51
CA ALA A 33 0.54 -11.01 -2.12
C ALA A 33 -0.01 -12.37 -1.63
N GLU A 34 -0.24 -12.53 -0.33
CA GLU A 34 -0.88 -13.72 0.26
C GLU A 34 -2.28 -13.95 -0.31
N GLU A 35 -3.03 -12.87 -0.56
CA GLU A 35 -4.35 -12.91 -1.19
C GLU A 35 -4.31 -13.12 -2.72
N GLY A 36 -3.13 -13.24 -3.34
CA GLY A 36 -2.95 -13.53 -4.76
C GLY A 36 -3.06 -12.31 -5.69
N SER A 37 -2.97 -11.10 -5.15
CA SER A 37 -2.92 -9.88 -5.97
C SER A 37 -1.60 -9.77 -6.72
N ARG A 38 -1.69 -9.40 -8.01
CA ARG A 38 -0.52 -9.14 -8.86
C ARG A 38 -0.06 -7.69 -8.81
N VAL A 39 -0.94 -6.80 -8.38
CA VAL A 39 -0.71 -5.36 -8.24
C VAL A 39 -1.45 -4.89 -6.99
N ILE A 40 -0.84 -3.99 -6.24
CA ILE A 40 -1.50 -3.21 -5.18
C ILE A 40 -1.26 -1.72 -5.45
N ALA A 41 -2.29 -0.90 -5.29
CA ALA A 41 -2.20 0.54 -5.40
C ALA A 41 -2.44 1.21 -4.04
N PHE A 42 -1.70 2.28 -3.77
CA PHE A 42 -1.82 3.13 -2.59
C PHE A 42 -2.22 4.54 -3.01
N HIS A 43 -2.80 5.30 -2.08
CA HIS A 43 -3.16 6.69 -2.33
C HIS A 43 -1.92 7.58 -2.52
N GLU A 44 -2.15 8.75 -3.12
CA GLU A 44 -1.13 9.78 -3.29
C GLU A 44 -0.52 10.18 -1.93
N CYS A 45 0.77 10.52 -1.95
CA CYS A 45 1.54 10.89 -0.76
C CYS A 45 1.54 9.86 0.38
N SER A 46 1.20 8.58 0.11
CA SER A 46 1.21 7.52 1.12
C SER A 46 2.56 7.31 1.80
N VAL A 47 3.68 7.65 1.15
CA VAL A 47 5.03 7.56 1.75
C VAL A 47 5.37 8.77 2.62
N THR A 48 5.08 9.99 2.15
CA THR A 48 5.55 11.23 2.79
C THR A 48 4.51 11.90 3.68
N GLY A 49 3.23 11.63 3.44
CA GLY A 49 2.10 12.41 3.91
C GLY A 49 1.94 13.75 3.18
N TYR A 50 0.85 14.44 3.53
CA TYR A 50 0.38 15.66 2.86
C TYR A 50 0.84 16.97 3.53
N THR A 51 1.32 16.90 4.77
CA THR A 51 1.72 18.07 5.59
C THR A 51 3.08 17.83 6.23
#